data_AF-A0A1G3RU11-F1
#
_entry.id   AF-A0A1G3RU11-F1
#
_cell.length_a   1.000
_cell.length_b   1.000
_cell.length_c   1.000
_cell.angle_alpha   90.00
_cell.angle_beta   90.00
_cell.angle_gamma   90.00
#
_symmetry.space_group_name_H-M   'P 1'
#
loop_
_entity.id
_entity.type
_entity.pdbx_description
1 polymer ?
#
loop_
_entity_poly.entity_id
_entity_poly.type
_entity_poly.pdbx_seq_one_letter_code
_entity_poly.pdbx_strand_id
1 'polypeptide(L)' 'MKALHIRDVDELVIHRLALLAKTHKRSMQAELRTILEEAASRAVPLEVDSNDVLILTAAESPAGYGREQIYGDDAR' A
#
# COMPACT_ATOMS: atom_id res chain seq x y z
N MET A 1 -5.55 -14.43 4.80
CA MET A 1 -4.95 -13.85 3.59
C MET A 1 -4.19 -12.60 3.99
N LYS A 2 -2.93 -12.42 3.55
CA LYS A 2 -2.19 -11.16 3.73
C LYS A 2 -2.58 -10.23 2.59
N ALA A 3 -2.84 -8.96 2.87
CA ALA A 3 -3.21 -7.94 1.88
C ALA A 3 -2.16 -6.83 1.90
N LEU A 4 -1.86 -6.22 0.75
CA LEU A 4 -0.92 -5.11 0.64
C LEU A 4 -1.67 -3.91 0.03
N HIS A 5 -1.64 -2.77 0.71
CA HIS A 5 -2.18 -1.52 0.18
C HIS A 5 -1.01 -0.60 -0.19
N ILE A 6 -0.92 -0.24 -1.46
CA ILE A 6 0.08 0.68 -1.99
C ILE A 6 -0.63 1.99 -2.32
N ARG A 7 -0.22 3.08 -1.68
CA ARG A 7 -0.76 4.44 -1.88
C ARG A 7 0.23 5.30 -2.65
N ASP A 8 -0.25 6.45 -3.12
CA ASP A 8 0.57 7.49 -3.74
C ASP A 8 1.37 7.00 -4.96
N VAL A 9 0.75 6.09 -5.74
CA VAL A 9 1.32 5.58 -6.99
C VAL A 9 0.95 6.52 -8.12
N ASP A 10 1.95 6.96 -8.88
CA ASP A 10 1.77 7.78 -10.08
C ASP A 10 0.81 7.11 -11.09
N GLU A 11 -0.10 7.89 -11.67
CA GLU A 11 -1.11 7.40 -12.60
C GLU A 11 -0.49 6.75 -13.86
N LEU A 12 0.65 7.26 -14.33
CA LEU A 12 1.40 6.66 -15.44
C LEU A 12 1.88 5.24 -15.10
N VAL A 13 2.28 5.02 -13.84
CA VAL A 13 2.71 3.69 -13.38
C VAL A 13 1.52 2.74 -13.36
N ILE A 14 0.36 3.18 -12.88
CA ILE A 14 -0.89 2.38 -12.89
C ILE A 14 -1.25 1.97 -14.33
N HIS A 15 -1.20 2.90 -15.28
CA HIS A 15 -1.49 2.60 -16.69
C HIS A 15 -0.52 1.60 -17.30
N ARG A 16 0.79 1.75 -17.03
CA ARG A 16 1.81 0.82 -17.51
C ARG A 16 1.64 -0.58 -16.93
N LEU A 17 1.34 -0.69 -15.63
CA LEU A 17 1.04 -1.96 -14.98
C LEU A 17 -0.21 -2.63 -15.57
N ALA A 18 -1.26 -1.85 -15.85
CA ALA A 18 -2.47 -2.35 -16.51
C ALA A 18 -2.19 -2.86 -17.93
N LEU A 19 -1.31 -2.19 -18.68
CA LEU A 19 -0.89 -2.62 -20.01
C LEU A 19 -0.09 -3.93 -19.96
N LEU A 20 0.84 -4.05 -19.00
CA LEU A 20 1.59 -5.28 -18.77
C LEU A 20 0.67 -6.45 -18.44
N ALA A 21 -0.27 -6.26 -17.51
CA ALA A 21 -1.25 -7.27 -17.14
C ALA A 21 -2.07 -7.76 -18.35
N LYS A 22 -2.52 -6.83 -19.22
CA LYS A 22 -3.21 -7.18 -20.47
C LYS A 22 -2.30 -7.99 -21.41
N THR A 23 -1.06 -7.56 -21.58
CA THR A 23 -0.06 -8.22 -22.45
C THR A 23 0.21 -9.66 -21.99
N HIS A 24 0.33 -9.86 -20.67
CA HIS A 24 0.55 -11.18 -20.07
C HIS A 24 -0.75 -12.00 -19.89
N LYS A 25 -1.92 -11.47 -20.29
CA LYS A 25 -3.24 -12.10 -20.15
C LYS A 25 -3.56 -12.48 -18.70
N ARG A 26 -3.23 -11.59 -17.76
CA ARG A 26 -3.44 -11.76 -16.31
C ARG A 26 -4.25 -10.59 -15.74
N SER A 27 -4.79 -10.78 -14.54
CA SER A 27 -5.36 -9.65 -13.78
C SER A 27 -4.24 -8.73 -13.28
N MET A 28 -4.56 -7.46 -13.01
CA MET A 28 -3.59 -6.49 -12.50
C MET A 28 -3.00 -6.94 -11.15
N GLN A 29 -3.81 -7.55 -10.27
CA GLN A 29 -3.33 -8.12 -9.01
C GLN A 29 -2.37 -9.30 -9.23
N ALA A 30 -2.65 -10.18 -10.19
CA ALA A 30 -1.78 -11.31 -10.50
C ALA A 30 -0.45 -10.84 -11.10
N GLU A 31 -0.48 -9.81 -11.96
CA GLU A 31 0.72 -9.19 -12.53
C GLU A 31 1.59 -8.56 -11.44
N LEU A 32 1.00 -7.75 -10.55
CA LEU A 32 1.70 -7.14 -9.42
C LEU A 32 2.33 -8.20 -8.52
N ARG A 33 1.60 -9.29 -8.23
CA ARG A 33 2.14 -10.41 -7.46
C ARG A 33 3.37 -11.03 -8.13
N THR A 34 3.30 -11.31 -9.44
CA THR A 34 4.44 -11.86 -10.19
C THR A 34 5.65 -10.93 -10.15
N ILE A 35 5.45 -9.63 -10.38
CA ILE A 35 6.54 -8.64 -10.33
C ILE A 35 7.20 -8.62 -8.94
N LEU A 36 6.40 -8.66 -7.86
CA LEU A 36 6.92 -8.69 -6.51
C LEU A 36 7.68 -9.99 -6.19
N GLU A 37 7.17 -11.14 -6.62
CA GLU A 37 7.83 -12.45 -6.46
C GLU A 37 9.16 -12.50 -7.22
N GLU A 38 9.19 -12.02 -8.47
CA GLU A 38 10.41 -11.94 -9.28
C GLU A 38 11.44 -10.97 -8.68
N ALA A 39 11.00 -9.82 -8.18
CA ALA A 39 11.88 -8.87 -7.50
C ALA A 39 12.47 -9.48 -6.21
N ALA A 40 11.63 -10.13 -5.40
CA ALA A 40 12.05 -10.80 -4.17
C ALA A 40 13.04 -11.94 -4.43
N SER A 41 12.90 -12.68 -5.53
CA SER A 41 13.82 -13.77 -5.89
C SER A 41 15.27 -13.32 -6.10
N ARG A 42 15.48 -12.01 -6.36
CA ARG A 42 16.80 -11.41 -6.56
C ARG A 42 17.39 -10.83 -5.28
N ALA A 43 16.62 -10.74 -4.20
CA ALA A 43 17.12 -10.28 -2.92
C ALA A 43 18.10 -11.30 -2.35
N VAL A 44 19.18 -10.82 -1.74
CA VAL A 44 20.12 -11.69 -0.99
C VAL A 44 19.33 -12.36 0.15
N PRO A 45 19.51 -13.67 0.41
CA PRO A 45 18.83 -14.32 1.52
C PRO A 45 19.24 -13.67 2.84
N LEU A 46 18.32 -12.91 3.43
CA LEU A 46 18.37 -12.55 4.84
C LEU A 46 17.71 -13.70 5.60
N GLU A 47 18.27 -14.12 6.73
CA GLU A 47 17.51 -14.95 7.67
C GLU A 47 16.27 -14.15 8.06
N VAL A 48 15.11 -14.58 7.55
CA VAL A 48 13.85 -13.90 7.78
C VAL A 48 13.40 -14.25 9.20
N ASP A 49 13.62 -13.34 10.14
CA ASP A 49 12.88 -13.38 11.40
C ASP A 49 11.40 -13.25 11.04
N SER A 50 10.61 -14.23 11.43
CA SER A 50 9.16 -14.24 11.17
C SER A 50 8.43 -13.09 11.87
N ASN A 51 9.13 -12.32 12.72
CA ASN A 51 8.66 -11.10 13.36
C ASN A 51 8.90 -9.81 12.55
N ASP A 52 9.75 -9.81 11.51
CA ASP A 52 9.97 -8.67 10.60
C ASP A 52 8.85 -8.55 9.55
N VAL A 53 7.60 -8.72 10.01
CA VAL A 53 6.41 -8.48 9.19
C VAL A 53 6.21 -6.97 9.12
N LEU A 54 6.36 -6.39 7.93
CA LEU A 54 5.88 -5.04 7.63
C LEU A 54 4.40 -4.94 8.01
N ILE A 55 4.13 -4.28 9.14
CA ILE A 55 2.79 -3.96 9.61
C ILE A 55 2.25 -2.81 8.75
N LEU A 56 1.14 -3.07 8.07
CA LEU A 56 0.39 -2.09 7.30
C LEU A 56 -0.23 -1.07 8.27
N THR A 57 0.28 0.16 8.21
CA THR A 57 -0.40 1.42 8.55
C THR A 57 -1.56 1.35 9.56
N ALA A 58 -1.26 1.54 10.84
CA ALA A 58 -2.09 2.43 11.65
C ALA A 58 -1.67 3.84 11.26
N ALA A 59 -2.54 4.58 10.56
CA ALA A 59 -2.34 6.01 10.40
C ALA A 59 -2.51 6.63 11.78
N GLU A 60 -1.41 6.86 12.49
CA GLU A 60 -1.39 7.89 13.51
C GLU A 60 -1.53 9.22 12.77
N SER A 61 -2.77 9.72 12.68
CA SER A 61 -3.01 11.14 12.40
C SER A 61 -2.36 11.94 13.53
N PRO A 62 -1.38 12.82 13.27
CA PRO A 62 -0.99 13.82 14.25
C PRO A 62 -1.98 14.99 14.12
N ALA A 63 -2.67 15.31 15.24
CA ALA A 63 -3.70 16.35 15.40
C ALA A 63 -5.08 15.99 14.77
N GLY A 64 -6.22 15.98 15.45
CA GLY A 64 -6.61 16.67 16.67
C GLY A 64 -7.67 17.70 16.33
N TYR A 65 -8.95 17.30 16.28
CA TYR A 65 -10.08 18.23 16.38
C TYR A 65 -11.08 17.64 17.36
N GLY A 66 -11.00 18.10 18.62
CA GLY A 66 -12.05 17.89 19.60
C GLY A 66 -13.30 18.65 19.16
N ARG A 67 -14.47 18.16 19.57
CA ARG A 67 -15.78 18.75 19.21
C ARG A 67 -15.86 20.24 19.57
N GLU A 68 -15.10 20.65 20.58
CA GLU A 68 -15.00 22.03 21.08
C GLU A 68 -14.29 22.97 20.08
N GLN A 69 -13.43 22.45 19.22
CA GLN A 69 -12.69 23.21 18.20
C GLN A 69 -13.47 23.36 16.88
N ILE A 70 -14.48 22.51 16.66
CA ILE A 70 -15.32 22.52 15.45
C ILE A 70 -16.49 23.50 15.59
N TYR A 71 -17.03 23.68 16.80
CA TYR A 71 -18.22 24.52 17.06
C TYR A 71 -17.92 25.77 17.88
N GLY A 72 -16.68 26.28 17.83
CA GLY A 72 -16.17 27.33 18.72
C GLY A 72 -17.19 28.38 19.15
N ASP A 73 -17.40 28.49 20.46
CA ASP A 73 -18.23 29.47 21.22
C ASP A 73 -19.63 29.85 20.67
N ASP A 74 -20.14 29.15 19.65
CA ASP A 74 -21.47 29.37 19.07
C ASP A 74 -22.53 28.41 19.65
N ALA A 75 -22.18 27.70 20.73
CA ALA A 75 -23.09 26.90 21.53
C ALA A 75 -23.54 27.67 22.78
N ARG A 76 -24.19 28.82 22.58
CA ARG A 76 -25.07 29.43 23.59
C ARG A 76 -26.49 28.91 23.44
#